data_AF-R4XAB0-F1
#
_entry.id   AF-R4XAB0-F1
#
_cell.length_a   1.000
_cell.length_b   1.000
_cell.length_c   1.000
_cell.angle_alpha   90.00
_cell.angle_beta   90.00
_cell.angle_gamma   90.00
#
_symmetry.space_group_name_H-M   'P 1'
#
loop_
_entity.id
_entity.type
_entity.pdbx_description
1 polymer ?
#
loop_
_entity_poly.entity_id
_entity_poly.type
_entity_poly.pdbx_seq_one_letter_code
_entity_poly.pdbx_strand_id
1 'polypeptide(L)'
;MKEKKLSEADQFVDLLIFEESFRQEYLRLKSIKRKYTFLFVCLVVWNIYFLYVVWQGTTRYHYLSFLYRVCLLAGLSTLLLFYLSGLYHDTLVQPRKFIPQANRALRHYNVKLVITNRGWLRMFRQLKPGEGLRLIVSSKAGTMQFREAFEQYREEYWLEVQKNAKKEVPAKKDQAQNQVRQQHRHHLHHQKRS
;
A
#
# COMPACT_ATOMS: atom_id res chain seq x y z
N MET A 1 -34.07 15.61 -21.76
CA MET A 1 -33.81 14.81 -20.53
C MET A 1 -32.63 13.84 -20.67
N LYS A 2 -32.47 13.11 -21.78
CA LYS A 2 -31.34 12.17 -21.97
C LYS A 2 -29.95 12.84 -21.95
N GLU A 3 -29.79 14.01 -22.56
CA GLU A 3 -28.49 14.71 -22.57
C GLU A 3 -28.03 15.17 -21.18
N LYS A 4 -28.96 15.63 -20.33
CA LYS A 4 -28.64 16.04 -18.96
C LYS A 4 -28.15 14.86 -18.11
N LYS A 5 -28.74 13.68 -18.30
CA LYS A 5 -28.33 12.43 -17.64
C LYS A 5 -26.95 11.95 -18.10
N LEU A 6 -26.62 12.14 -19.38
CA LEU A 6 -25.31 11.76 -19.92
C LEU A 6 -24.20 12.65 -19.35
N SER A 7 -24.43 13.96 -19.29
CA SER A 7 -23.49 14.92 -18.71
C SER A 7 -23.23 14.69 -17.21
N GLU A 8 -24.26 14.30 -16.45
CA GLU A 8 -24.10 13.93 -15.04
C GLU A 8 -23.28 12.64 -14.86
N ALA A 9 -23.43 11.66 -15.77
CA ALA A 9 -22.65 10.43 -15.74
C ALA A 9 -21.15 10.72 -16.00
N ASP A 10 -20.84 11.57 -16.97
CA ASP A 10 -19.46 11.98 -17.26
C ASP A 10 -18.82 12.69 -16.05
N GLN A 11 -19.58 13.57 -15.37
CA GLN A 11 -19.13 14.20 -14.12
C GLN A 11 -18.84 13.19 -13.00
N PHE A 12 -19.66 12.16 -12.86
CA PHE A 12 -19.43 11.11 -11.86
C PHE A 12 -18.18 10.28 -12.18
N VAL A 13 -17.95 9.98 -13.46
CA VAL A 13 -16.74 9.29 -13.92
C VAL A 13 -15.51 10.13 -13.59
N ASP A 14 -15.52 11.43 -13.91
CA ASP A 14 -14.40 12.33 -13.62
C ASP A 14 -14.09 12.41 -12.11
N LEU A 15 -15.12 12.55 -11.28
CA LEU A 15 -14.97 12.54 -9.81
C LEU A 15 -14.37 11.22 -9.31
N LEU A 16 -14.75 10.10 -9.93
CA LEU A 16 -14.27 8.78 -9.55
C LEU A 16 -12.81 8.56 -9.99
N ILE A 17 -12.44 9.01 -11.20
CA ILE A 17 -11.04 9.02 -11.69
C ILE A 17 -10.17 9.87 -10.77
N PHE A 18 -10.69 11.01 -10.32
CA PHE A 18 -10.00 11.89 -9.40
C PHE A 18 -9.81 11.24 -8.02
N GLU A 19 -10.85 10.60 -7.47
CA GLU A 19 -10.75 9.80 -6.24
C GLU A 19 -9.68 8.71 -6.36
N GLU A 20 -9.66 8.00 -7.48
CA GLU A 20 -8.69 6.94 -7.78
C GLU A 20 -7.26 7.48 -7.84
N SER A 21 -7.05 8.63 -8.46
CA SER A 21 -5.73 9.26 -8.57
C SER A 21 -5.15 9.61 -7.20
N PHE A 22 -5.96 10.20 -6.30
CA PHE A 22 -5.51 10.41 -4.90
C PHE A 22 -5.30 9.11 -4.15
N ARG A 23 -6.11 8.09 -4.42
CA ARG A 23 -5.97 6.79 -3.78
C ARG A 23 -4.64 6.15 -4.18
N GLN A 24 -4.26 6.21 -5.45
CA GLN A 24 -2.98 5.70 -5.94
C GLN A 24 -1.79 6.39 -5.28
N GLU A 25 -1.80 7.73 -5.21
CA GLU A 25 -0.72 8.46 -4.56
C GLU A 25 -0.66 8.16 -3.05
N TYR A 26 -1.81 8.10 -2.38
CA TYR A 26 -1.89 7.71 -0.98
C TYR A 26 -1.34 6.30 -0.72
N LEU A 27 -1.70 5.33 -1.58
CA LEU A 27 -1.22 3.95 -1.47
C LEU A 27 0.28 3.84 -1.75
N ARG A 28 0.79 4.58 -2.74
CA ARG A 28 2.22 4.69 -3.06
C ARG A 28 2.99 5.17 -1.84
N LEU A 29 2.60 6.31 -1.26
CA LEU A 29 3.18 6.88 -0.04
C LEU A 29 3.12 5.89 1.14
N LYS A 30 2.00 5.19 1.29
CA LYS A 30 1.83 4.17 2.35
C LYS A 30 2.75 2.96 2.14
N SER A 31 2.94 2.49 0.90
CA SER A 31 3.81 1.34 0.61
C SER A 31 5.27 1.66 0.88
N ILE A 32 5.70 2.87 0.52
CA ILE A 32 7.04 3.37 0.80
C ILE A 32 7.23 3.41 2.30
N LYS A 33 6.34 4.09 3.04
CA LYS A 33 6.44 4.16 4.51
C LYS A 33 6.59 2.79 5.19
N ARG A 34 5.83 1.78 4.76
CA ARG A 34 5.92 0.41 5.33
C ARG A 34 7.28 -0.22 5.11
N LYS A 35 7.83 -0.18 3.90
CA LYS A 35 9.13 -0.77 3.56
C LYS A 35 10.25 -0.19 4.43
N TYR A 36 10.28 1.13 4.56
CA TYR A 36 11.30 1.83 5.34
C TYR A 36 11.11 1.64 6.85
N THR A 37 9.86 1.65 7.35
CA THR A 37 9.60 1.39 8.77
C THR A 37 9.99 -0.04 9.15
N PHE A 38 9.71 -1.02 8.28
CA PHE A 38 10.10 -2.41 8.50
C PHE A 38 11.62 -2.55 8.55
N LEU A 39 12.34 -2.00 7.57
CA LEU A 39 13.80 -2.00 7.54
C LEU A 39 14.39 -1.36 8.80
N PHE A 40 13.85 -0.21 9.22
CA PHE A 40 14.30 0.48 10.43
C PHE A 40 14.08 -0.36 11.69
N VAL A 41 12.89 -0.94 11.88
CA VAL A 41 12.59 -1.79 13.05
C VAL A 41 13.49 -3.03 13.05
N CYS A 42 13.67 -3.69 11.91
CA CYS A 42 14.60 -4.82 11.79
C CYS A 42 16.03 -4.43 12.14
N LEU A 43 16.49 -3.25 11.70
CA LEU A 43 17.82 -2.74 12.03
C LEU A 43 17.98 -2.44 13.53
N VAL A 44 16.95 -1.87 14.18
CA VAL A 44 16.96 -1.63 15.62
C VAL A 44 17.00 -2.94 16.40
N VAL A 45 16.16 -3.93 16.02
CA VAL A 45 16.17 -5.27 16.65
C VAL A 45 17.51 -5.96 16.47
N TRP A 46 18.10 -5.88 15.27
CA TRP A 46 19.45 -6.36 14.99
C TRP A 46 20.46 -5.75 15.96
N ASN A 47 20.51 -4.42 16.07
CA ASN A 47 21.44 -3.73 16.97
C ASN A 47 21.23 -4.13 18.44
N ILE A 48 19.99 -4.26 18.91
CA ILE A 48 19.68 -4.70 20.29
C ILE A 48 20.22 -6.12 20.53
N TYR A 49 20.00 -7.04 19.59
CA TYR A 49 20.48 -8.42 19.68
C TYR A 49 22.01 -8.49 19.80
N PHE A 50 22.74 -7.83 18.89
CA PHE A 50 24.20 -7.84 18.92
C PHE A 50 24.75 -7.13 20.16
N LEU A 51 24.10 -6.07 20.62
CA LEU A 51 24.47 -5.38 21.86
C LEU A 51 24.31 -6.29 23.08
N TYR A 52 23.20 -7.03 23.16
CA TYR A 52 22.98 -8.02 24.22
C TYR A 52 24.04 -9.14 24.22
N VAL A 53 24.35 -9.69 23.04
CA VAL A 53 25.38 -10.75 22.90
C VAL A 53 26.77 -10.23 23.29
N VAL A 54 27.13 -9.01 22.86
CA VAL A 54 28.42 -8.40 23.22
C VAL A 54 28.50 -8.10 24.72
N TRP A 55 27.40 -7.66 25.35
CA TRP A 55 27.34 -7.40 26.79
C TRP A 55 27.55 -8.67 27.63
N GLN A 56 26.97 -9.79 27.19
CA GLN A 56 27.05 -11.05 27.94
C GLN A 56 28.45 -11.66 27.94
N GLY A 57 29.29 -11.35 26.93
CA GLY A 57 30.73 -11.66 26.95
C GLY A 57 31.10 -13.15 27.00
N THR A 58 30.15 -14.06 26.75
CA THR A 58 30.26 -15.49 27.10
C THR A 58 31.06 -16.36 26.13
N THR A 59 31.54 -15.83 24.99
CA THR A 59 32.12 -16.67 23.94
C THR A 59 33.62 -16.92 24.14
N ARG A 60 33.99 -18.19 24.33
CA ARG A 60 35.39 -18.67 24.46
C ARG A 60 36.26 -18.42 23.22
N TYR A 61 35.66 -18.27 22.04
CA TYR A 61 36.37 -18.05 20.78
C TYR A 61 36.58 -16.56 20.48
N HIS A 62 37.84 -16.13 20.44
CA HIS A 62 38.22 -14.74 20.16
C HIS A 62 37.70 -14.21 18.82
N TYR A 63 37.74 -15.04 17.77
CA TYR A 63 37.25 -14.65 16.43
C TYR A 63 35.76 -14.34 16.40
N LEU A 64 34.93 -15.13 17.09
CA LEU A 64 33.48 -14.87 17.17
C LEU A 64 33.20 -13.57 17.93
N SER A 65 33.90 -13.32 19.04
CA SER A 65 33.76 -12.07 19.79
C SER A 65 34.12 -10.84 18.95
N PHE A 66 35.19 -10.92 18.14
CA PHE A 66 35.55 -9.87 17.20
C PHE A 66 34.47 -9.65 16.13
N LEU A 67 33.96 -10.73 15.53
CA LEU A 67 32.91 -10.67 14.51
C LEU A 67 31.63 -9.98 15.04
N TYR A 68 31.20 -10.30 16.26
CA TYR A 68 30.02 -9.66 16.87
C TYR A 68 30.19 -8.15 17.03
N ARG A 69 31.38 -7.68 17.39
CA ARG A 69 31.69 -6.24 17.51
C ARG A 69 31.70 -5.55 16.16
N VAL A 70 32.26 -6.18 15.13
CA VAL A 70 32.22 -5.65 13.75
C VAL A 70 30.78 -5.58 13.24
N CYS A 71 29.98 -6.62 13.45
CA CYS A 71 28.55 -6.61 13.11
C CYS A 71 27.76 -5.52 13.85
N LEU A 72 28.10 -5.27 15.12
CA LEU A 72 27.50 -4.17 15.89
C LEU A 72 27.90 -2.80 15.33
N LEU A 73 29.18 -2.59 15.02
CA LEU A 73 29.66 -1.34 14.41
C LEU A 73 29.05 -1.10 13.03
N ALA A 74 28.89 -2.15 12.22
CA ALA A 74 28.20 -2.07 10.93
C ALA A 74 26.70 -1.75 11.09
N GLY A 75 26.05 -2.29 12.12
CA GLY A 75 24.66 -1.97 12.46
C GLY A 75 24.48 -0.50 12.87
N LEU A 76 25.39 0.02 13.71
CA LEU A 76 25.40 1.41 14.15
C LEU A 76 25.71 2.37 13.01
N SER A 77 26.69 2.05 12.15
CA SER A 77 27.03 2.89 11.00
C SER A 77 25.87 2.97 10.02
N THR A 78 25.17 1.87 9.77
CA THR A 78 23.96 1.84 8.93
C THR A 78 22.84 2.69 9.54
N LEU A 79 22.67 2.65 10.86
CA LEU A 79 21.67 3.45 11.57
C LEU A 79 22.00 4.95 11.52
N LEU A 80 23.27 5.29 11.67
CA LEU A 80 23.78 6.66 11.52
C LEU A 80 23.57 7.18 10.10
N LEU A 81 23.89 6.38 9.08
CA LEU A 81 23.61 6.73 7.67
C LEU A 81 22.13 6.93 7.43
N PHE A 82 21.27 6.07 7.99
CA PHE A 82 19.82 6.22 7.87
C PHE A 82 19.32 7.53 8.49
N TYR A 83 19.88 7.91 9.64
CA TYR A 83 19.56 9.16 10.32
C TYR A 83 20.07 10.39 9.55
N LEU A 84 21.35 10.38 9.13
CA LEU A 84 22.00 11.46 8.39
C LEU A 84 21.43 11.65 6.99
N SER A 85 21.00 10.57 6.33
CA SER A 85 20.46 10.63 4.98
C SER A 85 19.15 11.44 4.90
N GLY A 86 18.57 11.91 6.02
CA GLY A 86 17.38 12.77 6.03
C GLY A 86 16.09 12.07 5.57
N LEU A 87 16.21 10.84 5.06
CA LEU A 87 15.13 9.94 4.67
C LEU A 87 14.11 9.74 5.79
N TYR A 88 14.50 9.85 7.05
CA TYR A 88 13.56 9.76 8.16
C TYR A 88 12.51 10.88 8.14
N HIS A 89 12.93 12.13 7.91
CA HIS A 89 12.05 13.29 8.00
C HIS A 89 11.14 13.41 6.77
N ASP A 90 11.70 13.20 5.58
CA ASP A 90 10.95 13.31 4.32
C ASP A 90 10.02 12.10 4.10
N THR A 91 10.46 10.88 4.42
CA THR A 91 9.71 9.67 4.07
C THR A 91 8.59 9.33 5.07
N LEU A 92 8.73 9.72 6.36
CA LEU A 92 7.76 9.35 7.41
C LEU A 92 6.69 10.42 7.67
N VAL A 93 7.01 11.69 7.46
CA VAL A 93 6.12 12.83 7.75
C VAL A 93 5.22 13.17 6.55
N GLN A 94 5.74 13.05 5.33
CA GLN A 94 5.02 13.41 4.11
C GLN A 94 3.66 12.70 3.93
N PRO A 95 3.50 11.39 4.24
CA PRO A 95 2.19 10.73 4.17
C PRO A 95 1.14 11.35 5.11
N ARG A 96 1.58 11.95 6.23
CA ARG A 96 0.68 12.64 7.17
C ARG A 96 0.26 14.02 6.65
N LYS A 97 1.11 14.66 5.83
CA LYS A 97 0.87 15.99 5.26
C LYS A 97 0.03 15.96 3.98
N PHE A 98 0.03 14.84 3.25
CA PHE A 98 -0.71 14.68 1.99
C PHE A 98 -2.19 15.02 2.09
N ILE A 99 -2.90 14.48 3.08
CA ILE A 99 -4.36 14.67 3.20
C ILE A 99 -4.75 16.10 3.57
N PRO A 100 -4.13 16.75 4.58
CA PRO A 100 -4.35 18.18 4.83
C PRO A 100 -4.00 19.08 3.64
N GLN A 101 -2.90 18.80 2.93
CA GLN A 101 -2.50 19.57 1.75
C GLN A 101 -3.50 19.41 0.60
N ALA A 102 -3.93 18.19 0.30
CA ALA A 102 -4.94 17.93 -0.71
C ALA A 102 -6.28 18.58 -0.33
N ASN A 103 -6.73 18.44 0.91
CA ASN A 103 -7.96 19.10 1.39
C ASN A 103 -7.91 20.63 1.30
N ARG A 104 -6.72 21.25 1.41
CA ARG A 104 -6.56 22.70 1.22
C ARG A 104 -6.80 23.11 -0.23
N ALA A 105 -6.30 22.33 -1.20
CA ALA A 105 -6.55 22.56 -2.62
C ALA A 105 -8.03 22.30 -2.97
N LEU A 106 -8.58 21.19 -2.48
CA LEU A 106 -9.95 20.73 -2.74
C LEU A 106 -11.05 21.62 -2.15
N ARG A 107 -10.71 22.49 -1.20
CA ARG A 107 -11.66 23.43 -0.59
C ARG A 107 -12.31 24.35 -1.63
N HIS A 108 -11.57 24.77 -2.66
CA HIS A 108 -12.10 25.61 -3.74
C HIS A 108 -13.13 24.89 -4.60
N TYR A 109 -13.02 23.56 -4.69
CA TYR A 109 -13.92 22.69 -5.45
C TYR A 109 -15.07 22.13 -4.60
N ASN A 110 -15.21 22.60 -3.34
CA ASN A 110 -16.20 22.12 -2.38
C ASN A 110 -16.23 20.58 -2.24
N VAL A 111 -15.09 19.92 -2.38
CA VAL A 111 -14.95 18.46 -2.14
C VAL A 111 -13.93 18.23 -1.02
N LYS A 112 -14.01 17.08 -0.37
CA LYS A 112 -13.15 16.72 0.76
C LYS A 112 -12.71 15.27 0.67
N LEU A 113 -11.44 15.02 0.93
CA LEU A 113 -10.87 13.69 1.08
C LEU A 113 -10.97 13.22 2.53
N VAL A 114 -11.48 12.00 2.68
CA VAL A 114 -11.60 11.32 3.97
C VAL A 114 -10.95 9.96 3.90
N ILE A 115 -10.14 9.66 4.92
CA ILE A 115 -9.53 8.35 5.11
C ILE A 115 -10.56 7.44 5.77
N THR A 116 -10.99 6.40 5.06
CA THR A 116 -11.95 5.42 5.60
C THR A 116 -11.24 4.33 6.42
N ASN A 117 -9.93 4.15 6.23
CA ASN A 117 -9.16 3.10 6.90
C ASN A 117 -8.43 3.61 8.15
N ARG A 118 -9.11 3.58 9.31
CA ARG A 118 -8.55 3.97 10.62
C ARG A 118 -8.02 2.82 11.50
N GLY A 119 -8.03 1.57 11.02
CA GLY A 119 -7.61 0.41 11.84
C GLY A 119 -6.13 0.03 11.69
N TRP A 120 -5.43 -0.16 12.80
CA TRP A 120 -4.00 -0.58 12.80
C TRP A 120 -3.81 -1.98 12.20
N LEU A 121 -4.66 -2.95 12.54
CA LEU A 121 -4.63 -4.33 12.00
C LEU A 121 -4.76 -4.36 10.47
N ARG A 122 -5.54 -3.44 9.91
CA ARG A 122 -5.75 -3.31 8.46
C ARG A 122 -4.54 -2.71 7.75
N MET A 123 -3.49 -2.30 8.47
CA MET A 123 -2.22 -1.94 7.86
C MET A 123 -1.54 -3.15 7.23
N PHE A 124 -1.75 -4.38 7.71
CA PHE A 124 -1.08 -5.56 7.14
C PHE A 124 -1.87 -6.22 6.00
N ARG A 125 -3.14 -5.85 5.82
CA ARG A 125 -4.01 -6.39 4.77
C ARG A 125 -3.89 -5.59 3.46
N GLN A 126 -4.07 -6.29 2.34
CA GLN A 126 -4.31 -5.65 1.05
C GLN A 126 -5.66 -4.93 1.07
N LEU A 127 -5.69 -3.69 0.60
CA LEU A 127 -6.91 -2.89 0.54
C LEU A 127 -7.75 -3.35 -0.65
N LYS A 128 -9.07 -3.43 -0.44
CA LYS A 128 -9.99 -3.69 -1.55
C LYS A 128 -10.07 -2.46 -2.47
N PRO A 129 -10.47 -2.65 -3.73
CA PRO A 129 -10.87 -1.54 -4.60
C PRO A 129 -11.95 -0.68 -3.91
N GLY A 130 -11.82 0.65 -3.94
CA GLY A 130 -12.72 1.59 -3.24
C GLY A 130 -12.54 1.71 -1.71
N GLU A 131 -11.53 1.06 -1.14
CA GLU A 131 -11.22 1.10 0.30
C GLU A 131 -9.95 1.92 0.58
N GLY A 132 -9.94 2.69 1.67
CA GLY A 132 -8.75 3.41 2.15
C GLY A 132 -8.91 4.92 2.16
N LEU A 133 -9.29 5.49 1.02
CA LEU A 133 -9.45 6.91 0.79
C LEU A 133 -10.71 7.11 -0.06
N ARG A 134 -11.56 8.06 0.33
CA ARG A 134 -12.82 8.38 -0.35
C ARG A 134 -12.96 9.88 -0.54
N LEU A 135 -13.49 10.28 -1.68
CA LEU A 135 -13.87 11.65 -1.95
C LEU A 135 -15.31 11.87 -1.49
N ILE A 136 -15.56 12.99 -0.83
CA ILE A 136 -16.89 13.39 -0.36
C ILE A 136 -17.20 14.76 -0.94
N VAL A 137 -18.33 14.86 -1.62
CA VAL A 137 -18.85 16.13 -2.12
C VAL A 137 -19.45 16.89 -0.94
N SER A 138 -18.99 18.13 -0.71
CA SER A 138 -19.46 18.94 0.41
C SER A 138 -20.91 19.34 0.22
N SER A 139 -21.65 19.38 1.32
CA SER A 139 -22.35 20.58 1.82
C SER A 139 -22.81 21.64 0.81
N LYS A 140 -21.81 22.34 0.28
CA LYS A 140 -21.96 23.57 -0.50
C LYS A 140 -21.83 23.37 -2.01
N ALA A 141 -21.38 22.20 -2.47
CA ALA A 141 -21.01 21.96 -3.87
C ALA A 141 -22.18 21.54 -4.77
N GLY A 142 -23.28 21.06 -4.22
CA GLY A 142 -24.35 20.46 -5.01
C GLY A 142 -25.60 20.13 -4.20
N THR A 143 -26.69 19.81 -4.91
CA THR A 143 -27.97 19.39 -4.32
C THR A 143 -27.82 18.07 -3.57
N MET A 144 -28.68 17.81 -2.59
CA MET A 144 -28.70 16.55 -1.84
C MET A 144 -28.82 15.34 -2.78
N GLN A 145 -29.69 15.46 -3.79
CA GLN A 145 -29.93 14.42 -4.80
C GLN A 145 -28.67 14.08 -5.62
N PHE A 146 -27.85 15.08 -5.97
CA PHE A 146 -26.60 14.82 -6.70
C PHE A 146 -25.62 13.98 -5.88
N ARG A 147 -25.52 14.24 -4.57
CA ARG A 147 -24.62 13.48 -3.69
C ARG A 147 -25.08 12.04 -3.55
N GLU A 148 -26.37 11.83 -3.32
CA GLU A 148 -26.95 10.50 -3.23
C GLU A 148 -26.76 9.73 -4.54
N ALA A 149 -27.00 10.37 -5.69
CA ALA A 149 -26.77 9.77 -7.00
C ALA A 149 -25.30 9.40 -7.23
N PHE A 150 -24.36 10.27 -6.85
CA PHE A 150 -22.92 9.98 -6.94
C PHE A 150 -22.52 8.83 -6.01
N GLU A 151 -23.03 8.81 -4.78
CA GLU A 151 -22.75 7.74 -3.81
C GLU A 151 -23.27 6.39 -4.30
N GLN A 152 -24.49 6.35 -4.84
CA GLN A 152 -25.07 5.16 -5.47
C GLN A 152 -24.23 4.68 -6.65
N TYR A 153 -23.92 5.58 -7.60
CA TYR A 153 -23.09 5.25 -8.77
C TYR A 153 -21.72 4.69 -8.36
N ARG A 154 -21.06 5.30 -7.36
CA ARG A 154 -19.77 4.87 -6.85
C ARG A 154 -19.85 3.48 -6.21
N GLU A 155 -20.89 3.20 -5.43
CA GLU A 155 -21.09 1.89 -4.81
C GLU A 155 -21.29 0.79 -5.85
N GLU A 156 -22.14 1.04 -6.84
CA GLU A 156 -22.37 0.12 -7.97
C GLU A 156 -21.07 -0.17 -8.72
N TYR A 157 -20.30 0.88 -9.05
CA TYR A 157 -19.01 0.75 -9.73
C TYR A 157 -18.04 -0.15 -8.94
N TRP A 158 -17.84 0.13 -7.64
CA TRP A 158 -16.89 -0.65 -6.84
C TRP A 158 -17.37 -2.07 -6.53
N LEU A 159 -18.68 -2.29 -6.47
CA LEU A 159 -19.25 -3.63 -6.37
C LEU A 159 -18.92 -4.44 -7.62
N GLU A 160 -19.06 -3.84 -8.79
CA GLU A 160 -18.77 -4.50 -10.06
C GLU A 160 -17.28 -4.82 -10.21
N VAL A 161 -16.40 -3.86 -9.88
CA VAL A 161 -14.94 -4.09 -9.87
C VAL A 161 -14.57 -5.24 -8.90
N GLN A 162 -15.21 -5.31 -7.73
CA GLN A 162 -14.96 -6.39 -6.77
C GLN A 162 -15.46 -7.75 -7.27
N LYS A 163 -16.62 -7.80 -7.94
CA LYS A 163 -17.13 -9.03 -8.55
C LYS A 163 -16.17 -9.53 -9.63
N ASN A 164 -15.71 -8.65 -10.50
CA ASN A 164 -14.77 -8.99 -11.57
C ASN A 164 -13.43 -9.44 -11.01
N ALA A 165 -12.88 -8.75 -10.01
CA ALA A 165 -11.66 -9.17 -9.32
C ALA A 165 -11.81 -10.57 -8.66
N LYS A 166 -12.97 -10.87 -8.06
CA LYS A 166 -13.24 -12.19 -7.47
C LYS A 166 -13.34 -13.31 -8.51
N LYS A 167 -13.84 -13.03 -9.71
CA LYS A 167 -13.92 -13.99 -10.82
C LYS A 167 -12.55 -14.25 -11.46
N GLU A 168 -11.72 -13.22 -11.58
CA GLU A 168 -10.40 -13.34 -12.22
C GLU A 168 -9.37 -14.13 -11.40
N VAL A 169 -9.38 -13.99 -10.08
CA VAL A 169 -8.40 -14.66 -9.19
C VAL A 169 -8.41 -16.20 -9.32
N PRO A 170 -9.57 -16.90 -9.23
CA PRO A 170 -9.61 -18.34 -9.44
C PRO A 170 -9.28 -18.72 -10.88
N ALA A 171 -9.79 -17.99 -11.88
CA ALA A 171 -9.51 -18.26 -13.29
C ALA A 171 -8.00 -18.22 -13.61
N LYS A 172 -7.28 -17.21 -13.09
CA LYS A 172 -5.82 -17.10 -13.25
C LYS A 172 -5.07 -18.22 -12.52
N LYS A 173 -5.56 -18.67 -11.35
CA LYS A 173 -4.97 -19.80 -10.62
C LYS A 173 -5.15 -21.12 -11.36
N ASP A 174 -6.34 -21.39 -11.89
CA ASP A 174 -6.65 -22.60 -12.64
C ASP A 174 -5.81 -22.67 -13.93
N GLN A 175 -5.66 -21.53 -14.62
CA GLN A 175 -4.77 -21.41 -15.79
C GLN A 175 -3.30 -21.68 -15.43
N ALA A 176 -2.78 -21.05 -14.37
CA ALA A 176 -1.40 -21.28 -13.93
C ALA A 176 -1.16 -22.75 -13.54
N GLN A 177 -2.12 -23.37 -12.85
CA GLN A 177 -2.03 -24.77 -12.44
C GLN A 177 -2.10 -25.73 -13.63
N ASN A 178 -2.90 -25.42 -14.65
CA ASN A 178 -2.94 -26.20 -15.89
C ASN A 178 -1.65 -26.07 -16.70
N GLN A 179 -1.03 -24.88 -16.74
CA GLN A 179 0.28 -24.68 -17.38
C GLN A 179 1.38 -25.51 -16.70
N VAL A 180 1.42 -25.50 -15.36
CA VAL A 180 2.38 -26.33 -14.60
C VAL A 180 2.14 -27.82 -14.87
N ARG A 181 0.87 -28.27 -14.91
CA ARG A 181 0.53 -29.67 -15.25
C ARG A 181 0.95 -30.06 -16.66
N GLN A 182 0.82 -29.16 -17.64
CA GLN A 182 1.26 -29.40 -19.01
C GLN A 182 2.78 -29.50 -19.09
N GLN A 183 3.51 -28.57 -18.47
CA GLN A 183 4.99 -28.62 -18.40
C GLN A 183 5.47 -29.93 -17.78
N HIS A 184 4.86 -30.38 -16.68
CA HIS A 184 5.22 -31.64 -16.03
C HIS A 184 4.96 -32.87 -16.91
N ARG A 185 3.86 -32.90 -17.69
CA ARG A 185 3.62 -33.97 -18.68
C ARG A 185 4.69 -34.00 -19.77
N HIS A 186 5.07 -32.84 -20.30
CA HIS A 186 6.12 -32.76 -21.32
C HIS A 186 7.47 -33.28 -20.81
N HIS A 187 7.85 -32.96 -19.56
CA HIS A 187 9.07 -33.50 -18.94
C HIS A 187 9.03 -35.03 -18.76
N LEU A 188 7.89 -35.60 -18.33
CA LEU A 188 7.72 -37.05 -18.18
C LEU A 188 7.81 -37.80 -19.53
N HIS A 189 7.30 -37.21 -20.61
CA HIS A 189 7.39 -37.81 -21.95
C HIS A 189 8.83 -37.80 -22.50
N HIS A 190 9.64 -36.81 -22.15
CA HIS A 190 11.06 -36.80 -22.50
C HIS A 190 11.87 -37.84 -21.71
N GLN A 191 11.57 -38.05 -20.44
CA GLN A 191 12.28 -39.02 -19.59
C GLN A 191 11.99 -40.48 -19.96
N LYS A 192 10.80 -40.80 -20.48
CA LYS A 192 10.44 -42.16 -20.95
C LYS A 192 11.00 -42.53 -22.32
N ARG A 193 11.61 -41.58 -23.05
CA ARG A 193 12.19 -41.80 -24.39
C ARG A 193 13.72 -41.99 -24.38
N SER A 194 14.38 -41.89 -23.22
CA SER A 194 15.78 -42.28 -23.00
C SER A 194 15.84 -43.64 -22.32
#